data_AF-A0A958C550-F1
#
_entry.id   AF-A0A958C550-F1
#
_cell.length_a   1.000
_cell.length_b   1.000
_cell.length_c   1.000
_cell.angle_alpha   90.00
_cell.angle_beta   90.00
_cell.angle_gamma   90.00
#
_symmetry.space_group_name_H-M   'P 1'
#
loop_
_entity.id
_entity.type
_entity.pdbx_description
1 polymer ?
#
loop_
_entity_poly.entity_id
_entity_poly.type
_entity_poly.pdbx_seq_one_letter_code
_entity_poly.pdbx_strand_id
1 'polypeptide(L)'
;MKSRKLILLLIVVGVLVVGYFAWPYAFTVVPIEQVEQQKISEAFDAVNYVDGIWDSKVLPTIDAKAVNLADVLTALHPDAQGIAAKDDLIDVANKYGLITVGEAHVYIVKGEAKVISVDTSTSLGVMEIQPVGYDGTIKVLVYLGPRIPSDETSVRDGVGFINFGDFKEQTEFGKVGSEINKRVI
;
A
#
# COMPACT_ATOMS: atom_id res chain seq x y z
N MET A 1 55.59 45.50 15.53
CA MET A 1 54.65 44.48 16.05
C MET A 1 53.21 44.97 16.22
N LYS A 2 52.98 46.23 16.64
CA LYS A 2 51.65 46.83 16.89
C LYS A 2 50.81 47.05 15.61
N SER A 3 51.42 47.47 14.51
CA SER A 3 50.75 47.70 13.21
C SER A 3 50.26 46.41 12.53
N ARG A 4 51.03 45.32 12.58
CA ARG A 4 50.61 44.00 12.08
C ARG A 4 49.38 43.45 12.81
N LYS A 5 49.31 43.62 14.13
CA LYS A 5 48.13 43.21 14.92
C LYS A 5 46.89 44.04 14.59
N LEU A 6 47.06 45.33 14.30
CA LEU A 6 45.97 46.22 13.91
C LEU A 6 45.41 45.87 12.51
N ILE A 7 46.28 45.55 11.55
CA ILE A 7 45.88 45.12 10.21
C ILE A 7 45.13 43.78 10.26
N LEU A 8 45.62 42.82 11.06
CA LEU A 8 44.93 41.54 11.27
C LEU A 8 43.55 41.72 11.91
N LEU A 9 43.42 42.62 12.89
CA LEU A 9 42.13 42.94 13.51
C LEU A 9 41.14 43.49 12.48
N LEU A 10 41.57 44.42 11.63
CA LEU A 10 40.72 45.02 10.59
C LEU A 10 40.26 43.99 9.54
N ILE A 11 41.13 43.03 9.18
CA ILE A 11 40.78 41.95 8.25
C ILE A 11 39.73 41.02 8.89
N VAL A 12 39.92 40.63 10.15
CA VAL A 12 38.95 39.77 10.86
C VAL A 12 37.59 40.45 10.97
N VAL A 13 37.57 41.74 11.33
CA VAL A 13 36.32 42.52 11.37
C VAL A 13 35.69 42.62 9.98
N GLY A 14 36.48 42.84 8.93
CA GLY A 14 35.99 42.85 7.55
C GLY A 14 35.34 41.53 7.14
N VAL A 15 35.95 40.38 7.46
CA VAL A 15 35.40 39.05 7.19
C VAL A 15 34.11 38.81 7.97
N LEU A 16 34.04 39.22 9.24
CA LEU A 16 32.83 39.08 10.05
C LEU A 16 31.68 39.95 9.52
N VAL A 17 31.98 41.16 9.05
CA VAL A 17 31.00 42.06 8.44
C VAL A 17 30.49 41.49 7.12
N VAL A 18 31.37 40.99 6.25
CA VAL A 18 30.98 40.34 5.00
C VAL A 18 30.17 39.07 5.27
N GLY A 19 30.57 38.26 6.25
CA GLY A 19 29.82 37.06 6.66
C GLY A 19 28.42 37.41 7.18
N TYR A 20 28.28 38.47 7.97
CA TYR A 20 27.00 38.96 8.46
C TYR A 20 26.07 39.43 7.33
N PHE A 21 26.60 40.16 6.34
CA PHE A 21 25.80 40.61 5.19
C PHE A 21 25.51 39.51 4.16
N ALA A 22 26.34 38.47 4.09
CA ALA A 22 26.13 37.31 3.23
C ALA A 22 25.17 36.27 3.84
N TRP A 23 25.03 36.25 5.17
CA TRP A 23 24.15 35.34 5.92
C TRP A 23 22.69 35.26 5.39
N PRO A 24 21.97 36.36 5.12
CA PRO A 24 20.60 36.28 4.61
C PRO A 24 20.49 35.69 3.19
N TYR A 25 21.59 35.63 2.43
CA TYR A 25 21.64 34.99 1.11
C TYR A 25 22.05 33.52 1.18
N ALA A 26 22.42 33.01 2.36
CA ALA A 26 22.79 31.62 2.56
C ALA A 26 21.57 30.68 2.65
N PHE A 27 20.35 31.23 2.78
CA PHE A 27 19.11 30.47 2.88
C PHE A 27 18.07 31.10 1.96
N THR A 28 17.32 30.28 1.24
CA THR A 28 16.17 30.75 0.48
C THR A 28 14.93 30.60 1.36
N VAL A 29 14.30 31.72 1.74
CA VAL A 29 13.02 31.71 2.44
C VAL A 29 11.92 31.63 1.40
N VAL A 30 11.34 30.44 1.25
CA VAL A 30 10.19 30.23 0.38
C VAL A 30 8.91 30.34 1.21
N PRO A 31 7.93 31.17 0.82
CA PRO A 31 6.63 31.23 1.49
C PRO A 31 5.94 29.87 1.52
N ILE A 32 5.28 29.55 2.64
CA ILE A 32 4.57 28.28 2.80
C ILE A 32 3.48 28.13 1.74
N GLU A 33 2.78 29.22 1.37
CA GLU A 33 1.75 29.15 0.32
C GLU A 33 2.31 28.78 -1.06
N GLN A 34 3.53 29.22 -1.38
CA GLN A 34 4.18 28.86 -2.66
C GLN A 34 4.57 27.39 -2.69
N VAL A 35 5.07 26.85 -1.57
CA VAL A 35 5.37 25.43 -1.44
C VAL A 35 4.09 24.59 -1.52
N GLU A 36 3.00 25.03 -0.90
CA GLU A 36 1.70 24.36 -0.96
C GLU A 36 1.11 24.39 -2.38
N GLN A 37 1.14 25.54 -3.06
CA GLN A 37 0.66 25.65 -4.44
C GLN A 37 1.47 24.75 -5.39
N GLN A 38 2.79 24.69 -5.22
CA GLN A 38 3.63 23.80 -6.02
C GLN A 38 3.29 22.32 -5.75
N LYS A 39 3.10 21.94 -4.48
CA LYS A 39 2.65 20.59 -4.11
C LYS A 39 1.28 20.23 -4.67
N ILE A 40 0.35 21.19 -4.73
CA ILE A 40 -0.98 20.99 -5.33
C ILE A 40 -0.88 20.85 -6.85
N SER A 41 -0.02 21.64 -7.50
CA SER A 41 0.18 21.57 -8.95
C SER A 41 0.86 20.26 -9.41
N GLU A 42 1.66 19.66 -8.53
CA GLU A 42 2.31 18.35 -8.72
C GLU A 42 1.49 17.21 -8.07
N ALA A 43 0.24 17.45 -7.66
CA ALA A 43 -0.54 16.47 -6.91
C ALA A 43 -0.75 15.20 -7.74
N PHE A 44 -0.33 14.07 -7.17
CA PHE A 44 -0.53 12.76 -7.76
C PHE A 44 -2.01 12.44 -7.95
N ASP A 45 -2.36 12.03 -9.17
CA ASP A 45 -3.71 11.63 -9.55
C ASP A 45 -3.83 10.09 -9.54
N ALA A 46 -4.40 9.59 -8.45
CA ALA A 46 -4.61 8.15 -8.27
C ALA A 46 -5.66 7.58 -9.23
N VAL A 47 -6.64 8.38 -9.68
CA VAL A 47 -7.69 7.92 -10.59
C VAL A 47 -7.07 7.62 -11.95
N ASN A 48 -6.36 8.60 -12.51
CA ASN A 48 -5.65 8.46 -13.77
C ASN A 48 -4.58 7.36 -13.74
N TYR A 49 -3.85 7.23 -12.62
CA TYR A 49 -2.89 6.14 -12.45
C TYR A 49 -3.57 4.77 -12.54
N VAL A 50 -4.65 4.55 -11.78
CA VAL A 50 -5.35 3.26 -11.78
C VAL A 50 -6.02 2.99 -13.12
N ASP A 51 -6.63 3.99 -13.77
CA ASP A 51 -7.19 3.84 -15.12
C ASP A 51 -6.14 3.34 -16.12
N GLY A 52 -4.91 3.86 -16.04
CA GLY A 52 -3.82 3.42 -16.92
C GLY A 52 -3.38 1.97 -16.72
N ILE A 53 -3.60 1.38 -15.54
CA ILE A 53 -3.14 0.02 -15.21
C ILE A 53 -4.26 -1.00 -15.05
N TRP A 54 -5.52 -0.58 -14.93
CA TRP A 54 -6.63 -1.46 -14.55
C TRP A 54 -6.82 -2.61 -15.55
N ASP A 55 -7.21 -2.27 -16.77
CA ASP A 55 -7.45 -3.26 -17.82
C ASP A 55 -6.15 -3.84 -18.39
N SER A 56 -5.07 -3.05 -18.37
CA SER A 56 -3.82 -3.40 -19.03
C SER A 56 -2.90 -4.28 -18.17
N LYS A 57 -3.02 -4.22 -16.83
CA LYS A 57 -2.13 -4.92 -15.89
C LYS A 57 -2.86 -5.60 -14.75
N VAL A 58 -3.78 -4.90 -14.05
CA VAL A 58 -4.43 -5.43 -12.84
C VAL A 58 -5.29 -6.65 -13.19
N LEU A 59 -6.27 -6.51 -14.09
CA LEU A 59 -7.14 -7.63 -14.46
C LEU A 59 -6.36 -8.81 -15.07
N PRO A 60 -5.44 -8.62 -16.04
CA PRO A 60 -4.62 -9.71 -16.55
C PRO A 60 -3.78 -10.41 -15.48
N THR A 61 -3.28 -9.67 -14.49
CA THR A 61 -2.50 -10.25 -13.38
C THR A 61 -3.38 -11.08 -12.47
N ILE A 62 -4.59 -10.60 -12.16
CA ILE A 62 -5.57 -11.35 -11.37
C ILE A 62 -5.92 -12.65 -12.08
N ASP A 63 -6.27 -12.59 -13.37
CA ASP A 63 -6.64 -13.78 -14.15
C ASP A 63 -5.50 -14.80 -14.24
N ALA A 64 -4.27 -14.33 -14.43
CA ALA A 64 -3.09 -15.18 -14.55
C ALA A 64 -2.67 -15.81 -13.21
N LYS A 65 -2.78 -15.07 -12.10
CA LYS A 65 -2.36 -15.52 -10.76
C LYS A 65 -3.45 -16.22 -9.96
N ALA A 66 -4.72 -16.13 -10.38
CA ALA A 66 -5.83 -16.73 -9.65
C ALA A 66 -5.70 -18.26 -9.57
N VAL A 67 -5.54 -18.76 -8.36
CA VAL A 67 -5.50 -20.20 -8.03
C VAL A 67 -6.84 -20.71 -7.52
N ASN A 68 -7.05 -22.02 -7.52
CA ASN A 68 -8.30 -22.59 -6.98
C ASN A 68 -8.37 -22.36 -5.47
N LEU A 69 -9.44 -21.72 -5.00
CA LEU A 69 -9.70 -21.47 -3.58
C LEU A 69 -9.66 -22.76 -2.74
N ALA A 70 -10.23 -23.85 -3.24
CA ALA A 70 -10.28 -25.13 -2.51
C ALA A 70 -8.87 -25.70 -2.26
N ASP A 71 -7.95 -25.53 -3.21
CA ASP A 71 -6.56 -26.00 -3.08
C ASP A 71 -5.82 -25.23 -1.99
N VAL A 72 -6.05 -23.91 -1.89
CA VAL A 72 -5.47 -23.06 -0.84
C VAL A 72 -6.01 -23.49 0.52
N LEU A 73 -7.32 -23.59 0.67
CA LEU A 73 -7.97 -23.96 1.94
C LEU A 73 -7.58 -25.37 2.40
N THR A 74 -7.37 -26.31 1.47
CA THR A 74 -6.93 -27.67 1.79
C THR A 74 -5.48 -27.73 2.26
N ALA A 75 -4.63 -26.84 1.74
CA ALA A 75 -3.24 -26.71 2.16
C ALA A 75 -3.08 -25.99 3.51
N LEU A 76 -4.10 -25.24 3.94
CA LEU A 76 -4.13 -24.63 5.27
C LEU A 76 -4.50 -25.69 6.31
N HIS A 77 -3.62 -25.88 7.29
CA HIS A 77 -3.81 -26.82 8.40
C HIS A 77 -3.88 -26.08 9.74
N PRO A 78 -4.98 -25.36 10.02
CA PRO A 78 -5.19 -24.81 11.35
C PRO A 78 -5.44 -25.94 12.36
N ASP A 79 -5.05 -25.71 13.61
CA ASP A 79 -5.38 -26.57 14.74
C ASP A 79 -6.88 -26.53 15.08
N ALA A 80 -7.27 -27.25 16.14
CA ALA A 80 -8.67 -27.33 16.58
C ALA A 80 -9.24 -25.97 17.03
N GLN A 81 -8.40 -24.96 17.26
CA GLN A 81 -8.77 -23.60 17.64
C GLN A 81 -8.80 -22.65 16.43
N GLY A 82 -8.50 -23.13 15.23
CA GLY A 82 -8.44 -22.31 14.02
C GLY A 82 -7.10 -21.57 13.86
N ILE A 83 -6.07 -21.94 14.62
CA ILE A 83 -4.76 -21.28 14.62
C ILE A 83 -3.78 -22.13 13.81
N ALA A 84 -3.06 -21.51 12.88
CA ALA A 84 -1.96 -22.15 12.16
C ALA A 84 -0.64 -21.46 12.52
N ALA A 85 0.44 -22.23 12.62
CA ALA A 85 1.77 -21.66 12.86
C ALA A 85 2.22 -20.85 11.64
N LYS A 86 2.86 -19.70 11.87
CA LYS A 86 3.33 -18.81 10.79
C LYS A 86 4.19 -19.58 9.78
N ASP A 87 5.10 -20.43 10.26
CA ASP A 87 6.02 -21.20 9.41
C ASP A 87 5.27 -22.15 8.46
N ASP A 88 4.21 -22.80 8.92
CA ASP A 88 3.39 -23.69 8.08
C ASP A 88 2.63 -22.91 6.99
N LEU A 89 2.29 -21.64 7.27
CA LEU A 89 1.59 -20.77 6.33
C LEU A 89 2.53 -20.16 5.27
N ILE A 90 3.84 -20.08 5.54
CA ILE A 90 4.82 -19.53 4.59
C ILE A 90 4.88 -20.39 3.33
N ASP A 91 4.92 -21.72 3.47
CA ASP A 91 4.97 -22.63 2.33
C ASP A 91 3.69 -22.56 1.47
N VAL A 92 2.54 -22.42 2.12
CA VAL A 92 1.24 -22.23 1.44
C VAL A 92 1.22 -20.90 0.69
N ALA A 93 1.65 -19.81 1.35
CA ALA A 93 1.71 -18.49 0.74
C ALA A 93 2.69 -18.44 -0.44
N ASN A 94 3.87 -19.04 -0.33
CA ASN A 94 4.84 -19.12 -1.41
C ASN A 94 4.34 -19.97 -2.60
N LYS A 95 3.54 -21.00 -2.33
CA LYS A 95 3.02 -21.90 -3.38
C LYS A 95 1.81 -21.32 -4.10
N TYR A 96 0.90 -20.69 -3.38
CA TYR A 96 -0.42 -20.32 -3.89
C TYR A 96 -0.71 -18.82 -3.90
N GLY A 97 0.20 -18.00 -3.37
CA GLY A 97 -0.02 -16.57 -3.20
C GLY A 97 1.27 -15.76 -3.23
N LEU A 98 1.30 -14.73 -2.40
CA LEU A 98 2.40 -13.80 -2.24
C LEU A 98 2.55 -13.45 -0.75
N ILE A 99 3.80 -13.38 -0.29
CA ILE A 99 4.14 -12.74 0.97
C ILE A 99 4.60 -11.32 0.66
N THR A 100 3.88 -10.33 1.18
CA THR A 100 4.22 -8.91 1.00
C THR A 100 5.43 -8.51 1.85
N VAL A 101 6.01 -7.34 1.57
CA VAL A 101 7.09 -6.77 2.40
C VAL A 101 6.67 -6.60 3.87
N GLY A 102 5.37 -6.37 4.13
CA GLY A 102 4.79 -6.30 5.47
C GLY A 102 4.47 -7.67 6.10
N GLU A 103 4.96 -8.77 5.52
CA GLU A 103 4.69 -10.16 5.91
C GLU A 103 3.22 -10.57 5.85
N ALA A 104 2.35 -9.78 5.21
CA ALA A 104 0.98 -10.19 4.95
C ALA A 104 0.95 -11.25 3.85
N HIS A 105 0.19 -12.34 4.08
CA HIS A 105 -0.03 -13.40 3.11
C HIS A 105 -1.27 -13.08 2.27
N VAL A 106 -1.09 -12.90 0.96
CA VAL A 106 -2.15 -12.51 0.04
C VAL A 106 -2.35 -13.60 -1.01
N TYR A 107 -3.61 -13.96 -1.26
CA TYR A 107 -4.00 -15.00 -2.21
C TYR A 107 -4.98 -14.43 -3.22
N ILE A 108 -4.69 -14.59 -4.51
CA ILE A 108 -5.65 -14.33 -5.58
C ILE A 108 -6.30 -15.67 -5.90
N VAL A 109 -7.62 -15.76 -5.69
CA VAL A 109 -8.34 -17.04 -5.76
C VAL A 109 -9.50 -16.97 -6.73
N LYS A 110 -9.83 -18.13 -7.30
CA LYS A 110 -11.02 -18.38 -8.12
C LYS A 110 -11.66 -19.71 -7.74
N GLY A 111 -12.92 -19.88 -8.07
CA GLY A 111 -13.61 -21.14 -7.86
C GLY A 111 -15.12 -20.99 -7.93
N GLU A 112 -15.81 -22.11 -7.78
CA GLU A 112 -17.25 -22.16 -7.61
C GLU A 112 -17.58 -22.45 -6.15
N ALA A 113 -18.68 -21.90 -5.66
CA ALA A 113 -19.10 -22.10 -4.29
C ALA A 113 -20.61 -22.07 -4.17
N LYS A 114 -21.13 -22.81 -3.19
CA LYS A 114 -22.53 -22.73 -2.76
C LYS A 114 -22.68 -21.62 -1.74
N VAL A 115 -23.65 -20.73 -1.95
CA VAL A 115 -24.02 -19.72 -0.96
C VAL A 115 -24.73 -20.39 0.21
N ILE A 116 -24.22 -20.16 1.42
CA ILE A 116 -24.77 -20.70 2.68
C ILE A 116 -25.68 -19.67 3.34
N SER A 117 -25.22 -18.43 3.44
CA SER A 117 -26.00 -17.34 4.02
C SER A 117 -25.58 -15.99 3.43
N VAL A 118 -26.47 -15.02 3.50
CA VAL A 118 -26.22 -13.63 3.08
C VAL A 118 -26.79 -12.71 4.15
N ASP A 119 -25.94 -11.84 4.70
CA ASP A 119 -26.31 -10.80 5.65
C ASP A 119 -25.92 -9.43 5.12
N THR A 120 -26.93 -8.63 4.76
CA THR A 120 -26.78 -7.25 4.26
C THR A 120 -27.32 -6.21 5.24
N SER A 121 -27.52 -6.60 6.51
CA SER A 121 -28.02 -5.70 7.55
C SER A 121 -27.06 -4.55 7.88
N THR A 122 -25.77 -4.68 7.52
CA THR A 122 -24.73 -3.69 7.73
C THR A 122 -24.04 -3.32 6.41
N SER A 123 -23.34 -2.19 6.40
CA SER A 123 -22.57 -1.71 5.25
C SER A 123 -21.34 -2.56 4.91
N LEU A 124 -21.03 -3.59 5.71
CA LEU A 124 -20.02 -4.58 5.36
C LEU A 124 -20.55 -5.59 4.34
N GLY A 125 -21.82 -5.99 4.48
CA GLY A 125 -22.47 -7.03 3.68
C GLY A 125 -21.68 -8.33 3.60
N VAL A 126 -22.07 -9.39 4.30
CA VAL A 126 -21.28 -10.63 4.34
C VAL A 126 -22.06 -11.78 3.73
N MET A 127 -21.41 -12.51 2.83
CA MET A 127 -21.91 -13.76 2.27
C MET A 127 -21.02 -14.92 2.71
N GLU A 128 -21.58 -15.88 3.44
CA GLU A 128 -20.89 -17.13 3.76
C GLU A 128 -21.05 -18.09 2.59
N ILE A 129 -19.93 -18.66 2.13
CA ILE A 129 -19.89 -19.60 1.01
C ILE A 129 -19.20 -20.90 1.40
N GLN A 130 -19.62 -22.00 0.76
CA GLN A 130 -18.96 -23.29 0.79
C GLN A 130 -18.32 -23.56 -0.58
N PRO A 131 -16.98 -23.47 -0.70
CA PRO A 131 -16.29 -23.77 -1.96
C PRO A 131 -16.51 -25.21 -2.42
N VAL A 132 -16.73 -25.40 -3.71
CA VAL A 132 -16.82 -26.74 -4.31
C VAL A 132 -15.43 -27.40 -4.23
N GLY A 133 -15.38 -28.63 -3.72
CA GLY A 133 -14.13 -29.38 -3.56
C GLY A 133 -13.39 -29.11 -2.25
N TYR A 134 -14.00 -28.39 -1.31
CA TYR A 134 -13.49 -28.23 0.05
C TYR A 134 -14.52 -28.69 1.08
N ASP A 135 -14.15 -29.66 1.91
CA ASP A 135 -14.99 -30.22 2.99
C ASP A 135 -14.43 -29.94 4.39
N GLY A 136 -13.45 -29.03 4.48
CA GLY A 136 -12.83 -28.68 5.76
C GLY A 136 -13.67 -27.71 6.59
N THR A 137 -13.14 -27.33 7.75
CA THR A 137 -13.85 -26.54 8.77
C THR A 137 -13.69 -25.03 8.60
N ILE A 138 -12.85 -24.57 7.68
CA ILE A 138 -12.61 -23.14 7.46
C ILE A 138 -13.84 -22.52 6.80
N LYS A 139 -14.42 -21.52 7.47
CA LYS A 139 -15.52 -20.73 6.90
C LYS A 139 -14.98 -19.64 5.99
N VAL A 140 -15.56 -19.52 4.81
CA VAL A 140 -15.21 -18.48 3.84
C VAL A 140 -16.29 -17.42 3.81
N LEU A 141 -15.87 -16.17 4.06
CA LEU A 141 -16.73 -15.01 4.02
C LEU A 141 -16.34 -14.13 2.83
N VAL A 142 -17.32 -13.76 2.03
CA VAL A 142 -17.18 -12.78 0.94
C VAL A 142 -17.82 -11.48 1.39
N TYR A 143 -17.02 -10.41 1.42
CA TYR A 143 -17.51 -9.06 1.67
C TYR A 143 -18.13 -8.49 0.40
N LEU A 144 -19.39 -8.08 0.49
CA LEU A 144 -20.19 -7.53 -0.60
C LEU A 144 -20.09 -6.00 -0.67
N GLY A 145 -19.70 -5.33 0.43
CA GLY A 145 -19.53 -3.88 0.47
C GLY A 145 -20.84 -3.11 0.74
N PRO A 146 -20.80 -1.76 0.75
CA PRO A 146 -19.78 -0.90 0.14
C PRO A 146 -18.47 -0.73 0.94
N ARG A 147 -18.40 -1.22 2.18
CA ARG A 147 -17.21 -1.13 3.02
C ARG A 147 -16.53 -2.50 3.14
N ILE A 148 -15.24 -2.57 2.83
CA ILE A 148 -14.41 -3.75 3.10
C ILE A 148 -13.72 -3.55 4.47
N PRO A 149 -13.82 -4.50 5.42
CA PRO A 149 -13.19 -4.36 6.72
C PRO A 149 -11.69 -4.69 6.67
N SER A 150 -10.92 -3.99 7.49
CA SER A 150 -9.57 -4.35 7.95
C SER A 150 -8.44 -4.43 6.90
N ASP A 151 -8.73 -4.45 5.61
CA ASP A 151 -7.69 -4.48 4.58
C ASP A 151 -8.17 -3.76 3.30
N GLU A 152 -7.75 -2.49 3.17
CA GLU A 152 -7.96 -1.70 1.96
C GLU A 152 -6.84 -1.93 0.92
N THR A 153 -5.93 -2.85 1.18
CA THR A 153 -4.72 -3.04 0.37
C THR A 153 -4.61 -4.42 -0.28
N SER A 154 -5.45 -5.39 0.08
CA SER A 154 -5.36 -6.78 -0.44
C SER A 154 -5.26 -6.85 -1.97
N VAL A 155 -6.09 -6.10 -2.70
CA VAL A 155 -6.11 -6.16 -4.17
C VAL A 155 -4.85 -5.52 -4.77
N ARG A 156 -4.45 -4.37 -4.23
CA ARG A 156 -3.22 -3.67 -4.64
C ARG A 156 -1.97 -4.51 -4.36
N ASP A 157 -1.91 -5.13 -3.19
CA ASP A 157 -0.75 -5.89 -2.76
C ASP A 157 -0.72 -7.26 -3.45
N GLY A 158 -1.87 -7.87 -3.72
CA GLY A 158 -1.99 -9.17 -4.40
C GLY A 158 -1.45 -9.17 -5.82
N VAL A 159 -1.55 -8.06 -6.57
CA VAL A 159 -0.97 -8.00 -7.92
C VAL A 159 0.57 -8.04 -7.89
N GLY A 160 1.19 -7.58 -6.80
CA GLY A 160 2.63 -7.69 -6.53
C GLY A 160 3.55 -6.83 -7.40
N PHE A 161 3.02 -6.03 -8.34
CA PHE A 161 3.81 -5.08 -9.14
C PHE A 161 3.67 -3.63 -8.69
N ILE A 162 2.71 -3.32 -7.80
CA ILE A 162 2.50 -1.98 -7.24
C ILE A 162 3.22 -1.91 -5.90
N ASN A 163 4.35 -1.21 -5.85
CA ASN A 163 5.20 -1.15 -4.67
C ASN A 163 5.18 0.24 -4.04
N PHE A 164 5.39 0.31 -2.73
CA PHE A 164 5.50 1.59 -2.02
C PHE A 164 6.55 2.52 -2.64
N GLY A 165 7.68 1.96 -3.10
CA GLY A 165 8.78 2.72 -3.71
C GLY A 165 8.44 3.36 -5.07
N ASP A 166 7.29 3.03 -5.67
CA ASP A 166 6.82 3.64 -6.91
C ASP A 166 6.14 5.01 -6.65
N PHE A 167 5.95 5.39 -5.38
CA PHE A 167 5.23 6.59 -4.96
C PHE A 167 6.10 7.50 -4.10
N LYS A 168 5.80 8.81 -4.10
CA LYS A 168 6.56 9.80 -3.35
C LYS A 168 6.26 9.74 -1.85
N GLU A 169 5.00 9.46 -1.51
CA GLU A 169 4.48 9.52 -0.15
C GLU A 169 3.52 8.36 0.15
N GLN A 170 3.39 7.97 1.42
CA GLN A 170 2.47 6.91 1.85
C GLN A 170 1.01 7.22 1.51
N THR A 171 0.63 8.50 1.50
CA THR A 171 -0.73 8.92 1.14
C THR A 171 -1.06 8.64 -0.32
N GLU A 172 -0.11 8.76 -1.25
CA GLU A 172 -0.31 8.44 -2.67
C GLU A 172 -0.53 6.93 -2.85
N PHE A 173 0.32 6.13 -2.22
CA PHE A 173 0.20 4.67 -2.22
C PHE A 173 -1.13 4.18 -1.62
N GLY A 174 -1.60 4.84 -0.55
CA GLY A 174 -2.91 4.58 0.05
C GLY A 174 -4.08 4.95 -0.88
N LYS A 175 -3.99 6.11 -1.55
CA LYS A 175 -5.01 6.55 -2.52
C LYS A 175 -5.17 5.56 -3.67
N VAL A 176 -4.07 5.00 -4.19
CA VAL A 176 -4.13 3.95 -5.23
C VAL A 176 -4.91 2.73 -4.76
N GLY A 177 -4.66 2.25 -3.53
CA GLY A 177 -5.42 1.13 -2.95
C GLY A 177 -6.92 1.44 -2.84
N SER A 178 -7.26 2.63 -2.36
CA SER A 178 -8.66 3.08 -2.26
C SER A 178 -9.34 3.16 -3.63
N GLU A 179 -8.67 3.72 -4.65
CA GLU A 179 -9.20 3.80 -6.01
C GLU A 179 -9.34 2.43 -6.70
N ILE A 180 -8.45 1.49 -6.40
CA ILE A 180 -8.58 0.09 -6.83
C ILE A 180 -9.84 -0.53 -6.23
N ASN A 181 -10.05 -0.40 -4.91
CA ASN A 181 -11.21 -1.01 -4.24
C ASN A 181 -12.55 -0.45 -4.75
N LYS A 182 -12.60 0.84 -5.10
CA LYS A 182 -13.79 1.46 -5.72
C LYS A 182 -14.18 0.84 -7.06
N ARG A 183 -13.24 0.23 -7.79
CA ARG A 183 -13.52 -0.46 -9.06
C ARG A 183 -13.98 -1.91 -8.87
N VAL A 184 -13.69 -2.48 -7.70
CA VAL A 184 -14.06 -3.87 -7.36
C VAL A 184 -15.49 -3.98 -6.84
N ILE A 185 -15.94 -2.99 -6.07
CA ILE A 185 -17.25 -2.95 -5.39
C ILE A 185 -18.32 -2.31 -6.27
#